data_AF-A0A8T5U222-F1
#
_entry.id   AF-A0A8T5U222-F1
#
_cell.length_a   1.000
_cell.length_b   1.000
_cell.length_c   1.000
_cell.angle_alpha   90.00
_cell.angle_beta   90.00
_cell.angle_gamma   90.00
#
_symmetry.space_group_name_H-M   'P 1'
#
loop_
_entity.id
_entity.type
_entity.pdbx_description
1 polymer ?
#
loop_
_entity_poly.entity_id
_entity_poly.type
_entity_poly.pdbx_seq_one_letter_code
_entity_poly.pdbx_strand_id
1 'polypeptide(L)'
;MIQGILTFQFNLNQNETTGEINPEFTPIQLVFSNKKFDENNFSGLIIENDIFANFYQHTVGIFGMKYGFSNFYTGHLKDTPYQVFSYFKQLADGTQYLTISLFELDDEIELFEDLIKDMAKRLDTIYDKLTKASNTRQLDLISNVNVRLKNELKYTIFQIERLSQLDKLQKVALIYHSEERLKILEVLRERPLAKSEIKTTIENLKPTANLDILLRPFLELNLVRRDWIKGEKDKKTGIITNQGEYVFLVKDINFARVPNENLLNHFKETNNELLPLFKQKSLDFFNDYDPYEEPIENTKELASILLNPDVYDFFILMRSNHYPLDKIPKIFSEFAVTEILLDNLKKLNVITEVKDQNKRSWICLLTDIKPLTIFPEYLLPKIREAFRKEDEEGKLTYEIAKKALNLLEVSFPEKVTF
;
A
#
# COMPACT_ATOMS: atom_id res chain seq x y z
N MET A 1 -0.13 12.05 -7.19
CA MET A 1 0.17 12.28 -5.75
C MET A 1 -1.04 12.91 -5.08
N ILE A 2 -1.28 12.68 -3.77
CA ILE A 2 -2.39 13.32 -3.04
C ILE A 2 -2.35 14.84 -3.17
N GLN A 3 -3.49 15.45 -3.48
CA GLN A 3 -3.62 16.91 -3.63
C GLN A 3 -4.06 17.58 -2.33
N GLY A 4 -4.94 16.91 -1.58
CA GLY A 4 -5.43 17.38 -0.30
C GLY A 4 -6.52 16.47 0.29
N ILE A 5 -6.85 16.72 1.55
CA ILE A 5 -8.00 16.12 2.23
C ILE A 5 -8.88 17.26 2.73
N LEU A 6 -10.13 17.25 2.28
CA LEU A 6 -11.09 18.33 2.48
C LEU A 6 -12.30 17.80 3.26
N THR A 7 -12.73 18.53 4.29
CA THR A 7 -13.91 18.15 5.09
C THR A 7 -15.02 19.20 4.98
N PHE A 8 -16.25 18.71 4.91
CA PHE A 8 -17.44 19.50 4.71
C PHE A 8 -18.55 19.06 5.67
N GLN A 9 -19.36 20.02 6.10
CA GLN A 9 -20.63 19.78 6.78
C GLN A 9 -21.77 19.99 5.79
N PHE A 10 -22.71 19.07 5.75
CA PHE A 10 -23.93 19.24 4.95
C PHE A 10 -24.98 20.02 5.76
N ASN A 11 -25.53 21.06 5.15
CA ASN A 11 -26.55 21.91 5.72
C ASN A 11 -27.76 21.97 4.77
N LEU A 12 -28.97 21.82 5.33
CA LEU A 12 -30.22 22.03 4.61
C LEU A 12 -30.72 23.44 4.90
N ASN A 13 -30.39 24.40 4.03
CA ASN A 13 -30.86 25.76 4.19
C ASN A 13 -32.26 25.87 3.58
N GLN A 14 -33.27 26.17 4.40
CA GLN A 14 -34.60 26.48 3.88
C GLN A 14 -34.72 27.98 3.67
N ASN A 15 -35.03 28.40 2.45
CA ASN A 15 -35.35 29.79 2.17
C ASN A 15 -36.65 30.15 2.91
N GLU A 16 -36.56 31.04 3.90
CA GLU A 16 -37.69 31.44 4.74
C GLU A 16 -38.84 32.09 3.96
N THR A 17 -38.56 32.60 2.75
CA THR A 17 -39.52 33.35 1.93
C THR A 17 -40.17 32.49 0.84
N THR A 18 -39.39 31.60 0.20
CA THR A 18 -39.90 30.73 -0.88
C THR A 18 -40.23 29.31 -0.41
N GLY A 19 -39.77 28.92 0.79
CA GLY A 19 -39.88 27.56 1.32
C GLY A 19 -38.96 26.55 0.63
N GLU A 20 -38.18 26.96 -0.37
CA GLU A 20 -37.26 26.11 -1.13
C GLU A 20 -36.11 25.64 -0.24
N ILE A 21 -35.74 24.37 -0.39
CA ILE A 21 -34.61 23.76 0.32
C ILE A 21 -33.39 23.84 -0.61
N ASN A 22 -32.40 24.62 -0.19
CA ASN A 22 -31.10 24.74 -0.84
C ASN A 22 -30.07 23.97 0.00
N PRO A 23 -29.74 22.73 -0.38
CA PRO A 23 -28.67 22.01 0.28
C PRO A 23 -27.33 22.71 0.02
N GLU A 24 -26.46 22.75 1.02
CA GLU A 24 -25.13 23.36 0.92
C GLU A 24 -24.10 22.49 1.64
N PHE A 25 -22.89 22.42 1.08
CA PHE A 25 -21.72 21.88 1.78
C PHE A 25 -20.83 23.02 2.25
N THR A 26 -20.80 23.24 3.55
CA THR A 26 -19.93 24.27 4.15
C THR A 26 -18.58 23.64 4.52
N PRO A 27 -17.45 24.19 4.04
CA PRO A 27 -16.12 23.73 4.43
C PRO A 27 -15.90 23.82 5.94
N ILE A 28 -15.34 22.74 6.54
CA ILE A 28 -14.93 22.72 7.95
C ILE A 28 -13.42 22.89 8.04
N GLN A 29 -12.67 22.01 7.38
CA GLN A 29 -11.22 22.04 7.37
C GLN A 29 -10.69 21.56 6.01
N LEU A 30 -9.90 22.41 5.38
CA LEU A 30 -9.23 22.11 4.12
C LEU A 30 -7.73 21.98 4.39
N VAL A 31 -7.12 20.87 3.99
CA VAL A 31 -5.67 20.66 4.09
C VAL A 31 -5.15 20.20 2.74
N PHE A 32 -4.20 20.96 2.20
CA PHE A 32 -3.61 20.72 0.89
C PHE A 32 -2.18 20.22 1.03
N SER A 33 -1.80 19.24 0.22
CA SER A 33 -0.40 18.88 -0.02
C SER A 33 0.19 19.77 -1.11
N ASN A 34 -0.58 20.01 -2.17
CA ASN A 34 -0.15 20.84 -3.29
C ASN A 34 -0.29 22.33 -2.96
N LYS A 35 0.83 23.05 -2.94
CA LYS A 35 0.91 24.50 -2.66
C LYS A 35 0.15 25.39 -3.66
N LYS A 36 -0.30 24.84 -4.79
CA LYS A 36 -1.14 25.57 -5.77
C LYS A 36 -2.53 25.87 -5.23
N PHE A 37 -3.01 25.08 -4.27
CA PHE A 37 -4.35 25.21 -3.72
C PHE A 37 -4.32 25.74 -2.27
N ASP A 38 -5.32 26.55 -1.96
CA ASP A 38 -5.60 27.14 -0.66
C ASP A 38 -7.12 27.30 -0.47
N GLU A 39 -7.53 27.84 0.68
CA GLU A 39 -8.94 28.03 1.04
C GLU A 39 -9.69 28.99 0.10
N ASN A 40 -8.99 29.85 -0.66
CA ASN A 40 -9.60 30.81 -1.57
C ASN A 40 -9.74 30.28 -3.00
N ASN A 41 -9.00 29.23 -3.38
CA ASN A 41 -8.95 28.73 -4.75
C ASN A 41 -9.15 27.20 -4.88
N PHE A 42 -9.57 26.52 -3.81
CA PHE A 42 -9.82 25.07 -3.82
C PHE A 42 -10.89 24.62 -4.83
N SER A 43 -11.69 25.54 -5.37
CA SER A 43 -12.62 25.28 -6.47
C SER A 43 -11.92 24.79 -7.75
N GLY A 44 -10.62 25.07 -7.91
CA GLY A 44 -9.81 24.48 -8.98
C GLY A 44 -9.43 23.01 -8.73
N LEU A 45 -9.59 22.52 -7.49
CA LEU A 45 -9.30 21.15 -7.07
C LEU A 45 -10.58 20.30 -7.01
N ILE A 46 -11.67 20.84 -6.49
CA ILE A 46 -12.98 20.19 -6.46
C ILE A 46 -14.09 21.24 -6.61
N ILE A 47 -15.05 20.98 -7.48
CA ILE A 47 -16.20 21.87 -7.65
C ILE A 47 -17.43 21.36 -6.90
N GLU A 48 -18.40 22.24 -6.69
CA GLU A 48 -19.63 21.93 -5.95
C GLU A 48 -20.36 20.68 -6.49
N ASN A 49 -20.48 20.56 -7.81
CA ASN A 49 -21.11 19.38 -8.44
C ASN A 49 -20.39 18.07 -8.10
N ASP A 50 -19.05 18.08 -8.04
CA ASP A 50 -18.25 16.90 -7.68
C ASP A 50 -18.45 16.54 -6.19
N ILE A 51 -18.61 17.53 -5.31
CA ILE A 51 -18.92 17.31 -3.88
C ILE A 51 -20.30 16.64 -3.74
N PHE A 52 -21.32 17.18 -4.42
CA PHE A 52 -22.66 16.61 -4.42
C PHE A 52 -22.71 15.22 -5.05
N ALA A 53 -21.97 15.01 -6.14
CA ALA A 53 -21.88 13.69 -6.78
C ALA A 53 -21.28 12.66 -5.81
N ASN A 54 -20.20 13.00 -5.10
CA ASN A 54 -19.62 12.13 -4.07
C ASN A 54 -20.62 11.83 -2.95
N PHE A 55 -21.27 12.86 -2.41
CA PHE A 55 -22.31 12.68 -1.39
C PHE A 55 -23.44 11.77 -1.86
N TYR A 56 -23.89 11.93 -3.11
CA TYR A 56 -24.92 11.08 -3.68
C TYR A 56 -24.47 9.62 -3.69
N GLN A 57 -23.24 9.32 -4.15
CA GLN A 57 -22.70 7.95 -4.14
C GLN A 57 -22.70 7.30 -2.75
N HIS A 58 -22.47 8.09 -1.69
CA HIS A 58 -22.54 7.58 -0.31
C HIS A 58 -23.96 7.27 0.16
N THR A 59 -24.97 7.92 -0.40
CA THR A 59 -26.36 7.90 0.06
C THR A 59 -27.30 7.13 -0.88
N VAL A 60 -26.85 6.75 -2.08
CA VAL A 60 -27.65 5.95 -3.01
C VAL A 60 -28.07 4.64 -2.35
N GLY A 61 -29.37 4.32 -2.45
CA GLY A 61 -29.95 3.09 -1.89
C GLY A 61 -30.20 3.14 -0.39
N ILE A 62 -29.82 4.24 0.29
CA ILE A 62 -30.07 4.44 1.71
C ILE A 62 -31.40 5.18 1.88
N PHE A 63 -32.47 4.43 2.13
CA PHE A 63 -33.81 4.98 2.38
C PHE A 63 -34.17 4.90 3.87
N GLY A 64 -34.58 6.03 4.47
CA GLY A 64 -35.27 6.05 5.76
C GLY A 64 -34.42 5.75 7.00
N MET A 65 -33.09 5.90 6.96
CA MET A 65 -32.25 5.64 8.13
C MET A 65 -32.48 6.67 9.25
N LYS A 66 -32.99 6.19 10.38
CA LYS A 66 -33.20 6.94 11.64
C LYS A 66 -31.98 6.94 12.57
N TYR A 67 -30.88 6.31 12.18
CA TYR A 67 -29.70 6.11 13.01
C TYR A 67 -28.43 6.62 12.31
N GLY A 68 -27.39 6.88 13.09
CA GLY A 68 -26.09 7.27 12.56
C GLY A 68 -25.47 6.14 11.74
N PHE A 69 -24.80 6.48 10.65
CA PHE A 69 -24.13 5.55 9.76
C PHE A 69 -22.89 6.18 9.14
N SER A 70 -22.01 5.34 8.61
CA SER A 70 -20.82 5.76 7.91
C SER A 70 -20.63 4.95 6.63
N ASN A 71 -20.03 5.55 5.60
CA ASN A 71 -19.78 4.89 4.34
C ASN A 71 -18.44 5.36 3.72
N PHE A 72 -17.91 4.53 2.81
CA PHE A 72 -16.71 4.82 2.03
C PHE A 72 -17.02 4.74 0.54
N TYR A 73 -16.40 5.60 -0.24
CA TYR A 73 -16.56 5.62 -1.69
C TYR A 73 -15.23 5.96 -2.36
N THR A 74 -14.88 5.17 -3.38
CA THR A 74 -13.74 5.40 -4.25
C THR A 74 -14.24 5.60 -5.68
N GLY A 75 -13.74 6.62 -6.37
CA GLY A 75 -14.17 6.90 -7.74
C GLY A 75 -13.42 8.04 -8.40
N HIS A 76 -13.82 8.37 -9.63
CA HIS A 76 -13.28 9.50 -10.37
C HIS A 76 -14.22 10.70 -10.26
N LEU A 77 -13.64 11.88 -10.12
CA LEU A 77 -14.39 13.12 -10.26
C LEU A 77 -14.79 13.32 -11.71
N LYS A 78 -15.95 13.94 -11.92
CA LYS A 78 -16.53 14.09 -13.24
C LYS A 78 -15.98 15.32 -13.94
N ASP A 79 -15.87 16.40 -13.17
CA ASP A 79 -15.56 17.72 -13.71
C ASP A 79 -14.10 18.13 -13.50
N THR A 80 -13.34 17.36 -12.70
CA THR A 80 -11.91 17.57 -12.43
C THR A 80 -11.09 16.30 -12.67
N PRO A 81 -9.79 16.41 -13.04
CA PRO A 81 -8.96 15.26 -13.43
C PRO A 81 -8.38 14.53 -12.20
N TYR A 82 -9.21 14.29 -11.20
CA TYR A 82 -8.80 13.67 -9.95
C TYR A 82 -9.64 12.44 -9.65
N GLN A 83 -9.04 11.51 -8.92
CA GLN A 83 -9.75 10.41 -8.28
C GLN A 83 -9.80 10.65 -6.78
N VAL A 84 -10.78 10.04 -6.13
CA VAL A 84 -11.09 10.30 -4.73
C VAL A 84 -11.29 9.03 -3.95
N PHE A 85 -10.91 9.09 -2.68
CA PHE A 85 -11.37 8.19 -1.64
C PHE A 85 -12.03 9.06 -0.57
N SER A 86 -13.34 8.88 -0.40
CA SER A 86 -14.16 9.71 0.46
C SER A 86 -14.79 8.91 1.59
N TYR A 87 -14.97 9.58 2.72
CA TYR A 87 -15.58 9.08 3.93
C TYR A 87 -16.79 9.94 4.29
N PHE A 88 -17.93 9.30 4.45
CA PHE A 88 -19.18 9.94 4.86
C PHE A 88 -19.58 9.48 6.25
N LYS A 89 -20.06 10.41 7.07
CA LYS A 89 -20.60 10.14 8.41
C LYS A 89 -21.88 10.92 8.65
N GLN A 90 -22.96 10.20 8.94
CA GLN A 90 -24.16 10.78 9.55
C GLN A 90 -24.21 10.41 11.03
N LEU A 91 -24.41 11.40 11.89
CA LEU A 91 -24.60 11.21 13.32
C LEU A 91 -26.06 10.92 13.66
N ALA A 92 -26.32 10.49 14.90
CA ALA A 92 -27.65 10.15 15.37
C ALA A 92 -28.62 11.35 15.41
N ASP A 93 -28.10 12.58 15.50
CA ASP A 93 -28.89 13.80 15.45
C ASP A 93 -29.17 14.30 14.02
N GLY A 94 -28.71 13.54 13.01
CA GLY A 94 -28.88 13.89 11.60
C GLY A 94 -27.77 14.77 11.04
N THR A 95 -26.79 15.22 11.84
CA THR A 95 -25.64 15.97 11.32
C THR A 95 -24.83 15.10 10.37
N GLN A 96 -24.48 15.65 9.21
CA GLN A 96 -23.81 14.94 8.13
C GLN A 96 -22.46 15.58 7.80
N TYR A 97 -21.43 14.75 7.72
CA TYR A 97 -20.05 15.11 7.41
C TYR A 97 -19.54 14.34 6.20
N LEU A 98 -18.81 15.04 5.33
CA LEU A 98 -18.17 14.46 4.16
C LEU A 98 -16.68 14.81 4.18
N THR A 99 -15.83 13.79 4.08
CA THR A 99 -14.37 13.93 3.96
C THR A 99 -13.96 13.40 2.61
N ILE A 100 -13.21 14.16 1.82
CA ILE A 100 -12.78 13.78 0.48
C ILE A 100 -11.26 13.87 0.42
N SER A 101 -10.61 12.74 0.17
CA SER A 101 -9.17 12.67 -0.13
C SER A 101 -9.00 12.65 -1.64
N LEU A 102 -8.26 13.61 -2.20
CA LEU A 102 -8.10 13.79 -3.65
C LEU A 102 -6.72 13.34 -4.12
N PHE A 103 -6.67 12.55 -5.18
CA PHE A 103 -5.46 11.94 -5.76
C PHE A 103 -5.40 12.18 -7.27
N GLU A 104 -4.19 12.15 -7.83
CA GLU A 104 -4.01 12.18 -9.30
C GLU A 104 -4.51 10.85 -9.90
N LEU A 105 -4.97 10.85 -11.15
CA LEU A 105 -5.54 9.66 -11.81
C LEU A 105 -4.57 8.48 -11.94
N ASP A 106 -3.27 8.72 -11.87
CA ASP A 106 -2.22 7.70 -11.96
C ASP A 106 -1.75 7.16 -10.60
N ASP A 107 -2.31 7.69 -9.49
CA ASP A 107 -2.02 7.18 -8.15
C ASP A 107 -2.69 5.84 -7.88
N GLU A 108 -2.05 5.04 -7.05
CA GLU A 108 -2.61 3.79 -6.57
C GLU A 108 -3.34 4.01 -5.24
N ILE A 109 -4.61 4.46 -5.31
CA ILE A 109 -5.42 4.77 -4.12
C ILE A 109 -5.51 3.58 -3.15
N GLU A 110 -5.51 2.36 -3.68
CA GLU A 110 -5.64 1.12 -2.91
C GLU A 110 -4.53 0.96 -1.87
N LEU A 111 -3.31 1.44 -2.17
CA LEU A 111 -2.20 1.46 -1.23
C LEU A 111 -2.49 2.30 0.02
N PHE A 112 -3.39 3.28 -0.09
CA PHE A 112 -3.71 4.24 0.97
C PHE A 112 -5.02 3.91 1.70
N GLU A 113 -5.74 2.86 1.29
CA GLU A 113 -7.07 2.53 1.80
C GLU A 113 -7.07 2.35 3.33
N ASP A 114 -6.12 1.58 3.86
CA ASP A 114 -6.03 1.33 5.31
C ASP A 114 -5.72 2.61 6.09
N LEU A 115 -4.83 3.47 5.57
CA LEU A 115 -4.54 4.78 6.18
C LEU A 115 -5.79 5.67 6.24
N ILE A 116 -6.58 5.69 5.16
CA ILE A 116 -7.80 6.50 5.09
C ILE A 116 -8.91 5.93 5.98
N LYS A 117 -9.04 4.61 6.07
CA LYS A 117 -9.96 3.96 7.02
C LYS A 117 -9.58 4.23 8.47
N ASP A 118 -8.30 4.21 8.79
CA ASP A 118 -7.83 4.53 10.13
C ASP A 118 -8.01 6.01 10.48
N MET A 119 -7.80 6.91 9.51
CA MET A 119 -8.19 8.31 9.63
C MET A 119 -9.69 8.44 9.92
N ALA A 120 -10.54 7.76 9.16
CA ALA A 120 -11.99 7.80 9.33
C ALA A 120 -12.46 7.35 10.73
N LYS A 121 -11.86 6.30 11.30
CA LYS A 121 -12.12 5.89 12.70
C LYS A 121 -11.80 6.99 13.70
N ARG A 122 -10.73 7.75 13.47
CA ARG A 122 -10.35 8.90 14.32
C ARG A 122 -11.28 10.09 14.09
N LEU A 123 -11.70 10.32 12.85
CA LEU A 123 -12.67 11.34 12.47
C LEU A 123 -14.04 11.12 13.12
N ASP A 124 -14.49 9.88 13.32
CA ASP A 124 -15.74 9.59 14.04
C ASP A 124 -15.79 10.27 15.41
N THR A 125 -14.71 10.10 16.19
CA THR A 125 -14.63 10.70 17.53
C THR A 125 -14.53 12.23 17.45
N ILE A 126 -13.91 12.76 16.40
CA ILE A 126 -13.75 14.20 16.19
C ILE A 126 -15.10 14.82 15.82
N TYR A 127 -15.85 14.23 14.88
CA TYR A 127 -17.16 14.70 14.45
C TYR A 127 -18.20 14.64 15.57
N ASP A 128 -18.22 13.56 16.37
CA ASP A 128 -19.08 13.47 17.56
C ASP A 128 -18.81 14.62 18.56
N LYS A 129 -17.54 14.96 18.79
CA LYS A 129 -17.16 16.05 19.69
C LYS A 129 -17.48 17.41 19.09
N LEU A 130 -17.25 17.58 17.80
CA LEU A 130 -17.54 18.82 17.07
C LEU A 130 -19.03 19.14 17.15
N THR A 131 -19.90 18.19 16.82
CA THR A 131 -21.35 18.37 16.89
C THR A 131 -21.84 18.67 18.30
N LYS A 132 -21.34 17.96 19.32
CA LYS A 132 -21.69 18.24 20.72
C LYS A 132 -21.27 19.66 21.14
N ALA A 133 -20.08 20.09 20.72
CA ALA A 133 -19.56 21.43 21.03
C ALA A 133 -20.37 22.53 20.32
N SER A 134 -20.73 22.31 19.06
CA SER A 134 -21.58 23.21 18.27
C SER A 134 -22.98 23.34 18.87
N ASN A 135 -23.62 22.23 19.24
CA ASN A 135 -24.95 22.22 19.86
C ASN A 135 -24.96 22.92 21.23
N THR A 136 -23.85 22.88 21.96
CA THR A 136 -23.68 23.54 23.27
C THR A 136 -23.04 24.94 23.17
N ARG A 137 -22.74 25.41 21.95
CA ARG A 137 -22.12 26.71 21.64
C ARG A 137 -20.80 26.97 22.41
N GLN A 138 -20.01 25.92 22.63
CA GLN A 138 -18.72 25.99 23.33
C GLN A 138 -17.59 26.35 22.37
N LEU A 139 -17.37 27.64 22.13
CA LEU A 139 -16.39 28.14 21.14
C LEU A 139 -14.96 27.62 21.36
N ASP A 140 -14.49 27.58 22.61
CA ASP A 140 -13.15 27.08 22.94
C ASP A 140 -12.99 25.59 22.59
N LEU A 141 -14.04 24.80 22.84
CA LEU A 141 -14.04 23.38 22.52
C LEU A 141 -14.08 23.15 21.01
N ILE A 142 -14.85 23.95 20.27
CA ILE A 142 -14.90 23.92 18.80
C ILE A 142 -13.50 24.20 18.23
N SER A 143 -12.83 25.26 18.71
CA SER A 143 -11.46 25.60 18.28
C SER A 143 -10.49 24.43 18.51
N ASN A 144 -10.50 23.85 19.71
CA ASN A 144 -9.63 22.72 20.05
C ASN A 144 -9.90 21.48 19.19
N VAL A 145 -11.17 21.18 18.91
CA VAL A 145 -11.56 20.06 18.05
C VAL A 145 -11.14 20.32 16.59
N ASN A 146 -11.27 21.54 16.09
CA ASN A 146 -10.81 21.91 14.74
C ASN A 146 -9.27 21.80 14.60
N VAL A 147 -8.50 22.20 15.61
CA VAL A 147 -7.04 21.98 15.61
C VAL A 147 -6.72 20.49 15.54
N ARG A 148 -7.43 19.65 16.30
CA ARG A 148 -7.25 18.19 16.25
C ARG A 148 -7.62 17.62 14.88
N LEU A 149 -8.72 18.08 14.28
CA LEU A 149 -9.13 17.71 12.92
C LEU A 149 -8.02 18.06 11.92
N LYS A 150 -7.53 19.29 11.94
CA LYS A 150 -6.45 19.74 11.05
C LYS A 150 -5.18 18.88 11.19
N ASN A 151 -4.79 18.56 12.42
CA ASN A 151 -3.62 17.73 12.67
C ASN A 151 -3.80 16.30 12.17
N GLU A 152 -5.00 15.72 12.32
CA GLU A 152 -5.33 14.41 11.77
C GLU A 152 -5.21 14.38 10.24
N LEU A 153 -5.78 15.38 9.54
CA LEU A 153 -5.71 15.45 8.08
C LEU A 153 -4.27 15.64 7.60
N LYS A 154 -3.49 16.51 8.25
CA LYS A 154 -2.06 16.71 7.97
C LYS A 154 -1.25 15.43 8.18
N TYR A 155 -1.54 14.72 9.26
CA TYR A 155 -0.88 13.46 9.59
C TYR A 155 -1.13 12.42 8.51
N THR A 156 -2.38 12.25 8.07
CA THR A 156 -2.73 11.30 7.01
C THR A 156 -2.05 11.66 5.68
N ILE A 157 -2.06 12.93 5.28
CA ILE A 157 -1.33 13.40 4.09
C ILE A 157 0.15 13.05 4.18
N PHE A 158 0.80 13.33 5.31
CA PHE A 158 2.20 13.01 5.53
C PHE A 158 2.49 11.51 5.38
N GLN A 159 1.62 10.64 5.91
CA GLN A 159 1.78 9.19 5.77
C GLN A 159 1.61 8.71 4.32
N ILE A 160 0.66 9.29 3.58
CA ILE A 160 0.45 9.00 2.17
C ILE A 160 1.67 9.43 1.33
N GLU A 161 2.23 10.60 1.60
CA GLU A 161 3.44 11.09 0.94
C GLU A 161 4.63 10.15 1.17
N ARG A 162 4.79 9.63 2.40
CA ARG A 162 5.82 8.63 2.72
C ARG A 162 5.61 7.32 1.97
N LEU A 163 4.38 6.81 1.91
CA LEU A 163 4.06 5.61 1.12
C LEU A 163 4.13 5.82 -0.40
N SER A 164 4.08 7.06 -0.87
CA SER A 164 4.30 7.35 -2.28
C SER A 164 5.78 7.23 -2.68
N GLN A 165 6.70 7.22 -1.72
CA GLN A 165 8.16 7.19 -1.93
C GLN A 165 8.78 5.89 -1.40
N LEU A 166 8.21 4.75 -1.82
CA LEU A 166 8.68 3.43 -1.38
C LEU A 166 10.14 3.19 -1.81
N ASP A 167 10.94 2.67 -0.89
CA ASP A 167 12.27 2.16 -1.23
C ASP A 167 12.20 0.76 -1.86
N LYS A 168 13.36 0.15 -2.16
CA LYS A 168 13.40 -1.17 -2.80
C LYS A 168 12.72 -2.25 -1.96
N LEU A 169 12.89 -2.24 -0.62
CA LEU A 169 12.29 -3.26 0.24
C LEU A 169 10.77 -3.08 0.29
N GLN A 170 10.30 -1.85 0.44
CA GLN A 170 8.87 -1.56 0.47
C GLN A 170 8.19 -1.81 -0.87
N LYS A 171 8.86 -1.61 -2.02
CA LYS A 171 8.33 -2.02 -3.33
C LYS A 171 8.15 -3.53 -3.44
N VAL A 172 9.00 -4.31 -2.79
CA VAL A 172 8.87 -5.76 -2.75
C VAL A 172 7.74 -6.15 -1.80
N ALA A 173 7.63 -5.50 -0.64
CA ALA A 173 6.48 -5.65 0.24
C ALA A 173 5.17 -5.35 -0.51
N LEU A 174 5.14 -4.30 -1.34
CA LEU A 174 3.97 -3.97 -2.18
C LEU A 174 3.58 -5.11 -3.13
N ILE A 175 4.57 -5.80 -3.73
CA ILE A 175 4.31 -6.97 -4.57
C ILE A 175 3.69 -8.11 -3.77
N TYR A 176 4.21 -8.38 -2.57
CA TYR A 176 3.74 -9.49 -1.73
C TYR A 176 2.45 -9.20 -0.96
N HIS A 177 2.10 -7.93 -0.79
CA HIS A 177 0.87 -7.53 -0.13
C HIS A 177 -0.37 -7.61 -1.04
N SER A 178 -0.21 -7.34 -2.34
CA SER A 178 -1.32 -7.35 -3.31
C SER A 178 -1.51 -8.72 -3.94
N GLU A 179 -2.74 -9.24 -3.87
CA GLU A 179 -3.14 -10.50 -4.52
C GLU A 179 -2.94 -10.45 -6.03
N GLU A 180 -3.27 -9.32 -6.66
CA GLU A 180 -3.12 -9.10 -8.09
C GLU A 180 -1.65 -9.15 -8.50
N ARG A 181 -0.77 -8.53 -7.72
CA ARG A 181 0.68 -8.56 -7.98
C ARG A 181 1.29 -9.93 -7.74
N LEU A 182 0.89 -10.62 -6.68
CA LEU A 182 1.28 -12.01 -6.47
C LEU A 182 0.84 -12.88 -7.64
N LYS A 183 -0.38 -12.68 -8.15
CA LYS A 183 -0.84 -13.43 -9.33
C LYS A 183 -0.03 -13.12 -10.57
N ILE A 184 0.31 -11.85 -10.81
CA ILE A 184 1.23 -11.45 -11.90
C ILE A 184 2.57 -12.17 -11.77
N LEU A 185 3.16 -12.18 -10.57
CA LEU A 185 4.42 -12.87 -10.32
C LEU A 185 4.29 -14.37 -10.60
N GLU A 186 3.27 -15.03 -10.04
CA GLU A 186 2.98 -16.45 -10.23
C GLU A 186 2.87 -16.83 -11.71
N VAL A 187 2.06 -16.13 -12.50
CA VAL A 187 1.86 -16.48 -13.93
C VAL A 187 3.12 -16.24 -14.76
N LEU A 188 3.92 -15.22 -14.40
CA LEU A 188 5.19 -14.93 -15.08
C LEU A 188 6.30 -15.91 -14.70
N ARG A 189 6.17 -16.65 -13.58
CA ARG A 189 7.06 -17.77 -13.21
C ARG A 189 6.81 -19.03 -14.04
N GLU A 190 5.76 -19.06 -14.85
CA GLU A 190 5.48 -20.17 -15.76
C GLU A 190 6.03 -19.91 -17.17
N ARG A 191 5.71 -18.75 -17.75
CA ARG A 191 6.15 -18.37 -19.10
C ARG A 191 5.98 -16.86 -19.35
N PRO A 192 6.61 -16.32 -20.39
CA PRO A 192 6.26 -14.99 -20.90
C PRO A 192 4.81 -14.94 -21.38
N LEU A 193 4.11 -13.84 -21.07
CA LEU A 193 2.70 -13.67 -21.40
C LEU A 193 2.45 -12.35 -22.11
N ALA A 194 1.43 -12.34 -22.98
CA ALA A 194 0.96 -11.09 -23.59
C ALA A 194 0.35 -10.20 -22.51
N LYS A 195 0.54 -8.89 -22.60
CA LYS A 195 -0.04 -7.91 -21.67
C LYS A 195 -1.57 -8.07 -21.57
N SER A 196 -2.23 -8.37 -22.70
CA SER A 196 -3.68 -8.64 -22.74
C SER A 196 -4.08 -9.88 -21.95
N GLU A 197 -3.26 -10.94 -21.95
CA GLU A 197 -3.54 -12.19 -21.22
C GLU A 197 -3.37 -12.00 -19.72
N ILE A 198 -2.34 -11.26 -19.30
CA ILE A 198 -2.18 -10.85 -17.89
C ILE A 198 -3.36 -9.97 -17.49
N LYS A 199 -3.76 -9.01 -18.33
CA LYS A 199 -4.89 -8.12 -18.07
C LYS A 199 -6.18 -8.92 -17.80
N THR A 200 -6.54 -9.86 -18.68
CA THR A 200 -7.72 -10.72 -18.47
C THR A 200 -7.63 -11.51 -17.17
N THR A 201 -6.44 -12.04 -16.85
CA THR A 201 -6.21 -12.80 -15.61
C THR A 201 -6.48 -11.94 -14.37
N ILE A 202 -6.05 -10.68 -14.39
CA ILE A 202 -6.23 -9.75 -13.27
C ILE A 202 -7.65 -9.18 -13.22
N GLU A 203 -8.28 -8.88 -14.35
CA GLU A 203 -9.67 -8.41 -14.39
C GLU A 203 -10.66 -9.44 -13.83
N ASN A 204 -10.34 -10.74 -13.94
CA ASN A 204 -11.11 -11.81 -13.30
C ASN A 204 -11.03 -11.78 -11.76
N LEU A 205 -9.93 -11.27 -11.19
CA LEU A 205 -9.80 -11.06 -9.74
C LEU A 205 -10.42 -9.73 -9.33
N LYS A 206 -10.14 -8.67 -10.10
CA LYS A 206 -10.54 -7.30 -9.83
C LYS A 206 -10.82 -6.55 -11.14
N PRO A 207 -12.09 -6.39 -11.55
CA PRO A 207 -12.44 -5.79 -12.84
C PRO A 207 -11.97 -4.34 -13.04
N THR A 208 -11.73 -3.61 -11.95
CA THR A 208 -11.29 -2.21 -11.98
C THR A 208 -9.77 -2.05 -11.95
N ALA A 209 -9.01 -3.14 -11.95
CA ALA A 209 -7.56 -3.10 -11.80
C ALA A 209 -6.86 -2.49 -13.03
N ASN A 210 -5.90 -1.59 -12.77
CA ASN A 210 -5.04 -1.02 -13.80
C ASN A 210 -3.70 -1.76 -13.86
N LEU A 211 -3.53 -2.60 -14.89
CA LEU A 211 -2.32 -3.41 -15.07
C LEU A 211 -1.04 -2.58 -15.18
N ASP A 212 -1.09 -1.37 -15.74
CA ASP A 212 0.09 -0.53 -15.86
C ASP A 212 0.61 -0.04 -14.50
N ILE A 213 -0.31 0.28 -13.58
CA ILE A 213 0.00 0.63 -12.19
C ILE A 213 0.54 -0.59 -11.43
N LEU A 214 -0.11 -1.75 -11.59
CA LEU A 214 0.30 -2.98 -10.90
C LEU A 214 1.72 -3.45 -11.30
N LEU A 215 2.09 -3.26 -12.57
CA LEU A 215 3.41 -3.64 -13.11
C LEU A 215 4.53 -2.67 -12.74
N ARG A 216 4.23 -1.45 -12.27
CA ARG A 216 5.22 -0.41 -11.99
C ARG A 216 6.32 -0.86 -11.00
N PRO A 217 6.01 -1.48 -9.84
CA PRO A 217 7.04 -1.97 -8.93
C PRO A 217 7.96 -3.01 -9.57
N PHE A 218 7.42 -3.91 -10.40
CA PHE A 218 8.20 -4.93 -11.10
C PHE A 218 9.20 -4.33 -12.08
N LEU A 219 8.80 -3.28 -12.80
CA LEU A 219 9.66 -2.56 -13.75
C LEU A 219 10.77 -1.79 -13.02
N GLU A 220 10.41 -1.06 -11.96
CA GLU A 220 11.35 -0.27 -11.15
C GLU A 220 12.38 -1.14 -10.44
N LEU A 221 11.99 -2.34 -10.01
CA LEU A 221 12.89 -3.35 -9.43
C LEU A 221 13.66 -4.15 -10.50
N ASN A 222 13.41 -3.92 -11.79
CA ASN A 222 13.97 -4.68 -12.91
C ASN A 222 13.71 -6.20 -12.81
N LEU A 223 12.56 -6.60 -12.27
CA LEU A 223 12.11 -7.98 -12.24
C LEU A 223 11.54 -8.41 -13.58
N VAL A 224 10.87 -7.48 -14.27
CA VAL A 224 10.23 -7.73 -15.57
C VAL A 224 10.72 -6.77 -16.65
N ARG A 225 10.58 -7.19 -17.91
CA ARG A 225 10.75 -6.37 -19.11
C ARG A 225 9.50 -6.44 -19.97
N ARG A 226 9.13 -5.31 -20.56
CA ARG A 226 8.08 -5.21 -21.57
C ARG A 226 8.74 -5.09 -22.93
N ASP A 227 8.26 -5.85 -23.90
CA ASP A 227 8.77 -5.75 -25.27
C ASP A 227 7.68 -6.08 -26.29
N TRP A 228 7.83 -5.54 -27.50
CA TRP A 228 6.88 -5.75 -28.58
C TRP A 228 7.32 -6.92 -29.46
N ILE A 229 6.42 -7.89 -29.64
CA ILE A 229 6.62 -9.04 -30.50
C ILE A 229 5.88 -8.83 -31.82
N LYS A 230 6.58 -9.05 -32.93
CA LYS A 230 6.04 -8.82 -34.29
C LYS A 230 5.02 -9.88 -34.69
N GLY A 231 5.09 -11.06 -34.08
CA GLY A 231 4.16 -12.17 -34.30
C GLY A 231 4.57 -13.00 -35.51
N GLU A 232 4.02 -14.20 -35.60
CA GLU A 232 4.31 -15.12 -36.70
C GLU A 232 3.17 -15.11 -37.72
N LYS A 233 3.51 -14.95 -38.99
CA LYS A 233 2.55 -15.01 -40.09
C LYS A 233 2.30 -16.46 -40.45
N ASP A 234 1.05 -16.91 -40.30
CA ASP A 234 0.64 -18.23 -40.74
C ASP A 234 0.79 -18.33 -42.27
N LYS A 235 1.55 -19.33 -42.73
CA LYS A 235 1.84 -19.57 -44.14
C LYS A 235 0.60 -19.96 -44.95
N LYS A 236 -0.45 -20.51 -44.31
CA LYS A 236 -1.68 -20.97 -44.97
C LYS A 236 -2.77 -19.90 -44.99
N THR A 237 -2.97 -19.20 -43.88
CA THR A 237 -4.07 -18.22 -43.73
C THR A 237 -3.61 -16.77 -43.93
N GLY A 238 -2.30 -16.49 -43.83
CA GLY A 238 -1.74 -15.14 -43.91
C GLY A 238 -2.00 -14.29 -42.67
N ILE A 239 -2.70 -14.83 -41.67
CA ILE A 239 -3.03 -14.15 -40.40
C ILE A 239 -1.77 -14.11 -39.52
N ILE A 240 -1.50 -12.97 -38.91
CA ILE A 240 -0.43 -12.80 -37.93
C ILE A 240 -0.99 -13.17 -36.57
N THR A 241 -0.38 -14.15 -35.89
CA THR A 241 -0.74 -14.54 -34.53
C THR A 241 0.36 -14.12 -33.56
N ASN A 242 0.00 -13.95 -32.28
CA ASN A 242 0.95 -13.62 -31.19
C ASN A 242 1.72 -12.30 -31.39
N GLN A 243 1.10 -11.32 -32.06
CA GLN A 243 1.62 -9.95 -32.15
C GLN A 243 1.12 -9.13 -30.96
N GLY A 244 2.01 -8.36 -30.33
CA GLY A 244 1.62 -7.45 -29.26
C GLY A 244 2.73 -7.18 -28.24
N GLU A 245 2.36 -6.47 -27.18
CA GLU A 245 3.24 -6.23 -26.03
C GLU A 245 3.25 -7.45 -25.11
N TYR A 246 4.44 -7.99 -24.84
CA TYR A 246 4.68 -9.11 -23.94
C TYR A 246 5.43 -8.67 -22.71
N VAL A 247 5.17 -9.35 -21.59
CA VAL A 247 5.86 -9.17 -20.32
C VAL A 247 6.71 -10.41 -20.04
N PHE A 248 7.99 -10.18 -19.74
CA PHE A 248 8.99 -11.21 -19.52
C PHE A 248 9.55 -11.08 -18.10
N LEU A 249 9.53 -12.17 -17.32
CA LEU A 249 10.28 -12.23 -16.07
C LEU A 249 11.76 -12.39 -16.39
N VAL A 250 12.59 -11.45 -15.93
CA VAL A 250 14.05 -11.46 -16.14
C VAL A 250 14.81 -11.74 -14.85
N LYS A 251 14.21 -11.44 -13.70
CA LYS A 251 14.68 -11.76 -12.36
C LYS A 251 13.48 -12.14 -11.50
N ASP A 252 13.63 -13.18 -10.71
CA ASP A 252 12.66 -13.51 -9.68
C ASP A 252 13.07 -12.86 -8.35
N ILE A 253 12.14 -12.83 -7.41
CA ILE A 253 12.35 -12.28 -6.10
C ILE A 253 11.74 -13.18 -5.04
N ASN A 254 12.45 -13.30 -3.91
CA ASN A 254 11.91 -13.89 -2.70
C ASN A 254 11.96 -12.88 -1.54
N PHE A 255 10.93 -12.89 -0.70
CA PHE A 255 10.81 -12.02 0.46
C PHE A 255 11.32 -12.77 1.70
N ALA A 256 12.63 -12.70 1.91
CA ALA A 256 13.30 -13.55 2.89
C ALA A 256 13.62 -12.81 4.18
N ARG A 257 13.64 -13.58 5.26
CA ARG A 257 14.17 -13.17 6.56
C ARG A 257 15.60 -13.65 6.68
N VAL A 258 16.47 -12.82 7.22
CA VAL A 258 17.87 -13.16 7.49
C VAL A 258 18.24 -12.73 8.91
N PRO A 259 19.26 -13.35 9.51
CA PRO A 259 19.79 -12.89 10.79
C PRO A 259 20.19 -11.42 10.72
N ASN A 260 19.93 -10.66 11.79
CA ASN A 260 20.35 -9.27 11.85
C ASN A 260 21.87 -9.18 12.10
N GLU A 261 22.65 -9.25 11.03
CA GLU A 261 24.11 -9.16 11.04
C GLU A 261 24.63 -7.84 11.61
N ASN A 262 23.95 -6.73 11.33
CA ASN A 262 24.37 -5.40 11.79
C ASN A 262 24.32 -5.34 13.33
N LEU A 263 23.23 -5.80 13.94
CA LEU A 263 23.10 -5.84 15.38
C LEU A 263 24.07 -6.85 16.02
N LEU A 264 24.28 -8.02 15.38
CA LEU A 264 25.27 -9.00 15.84
C LEU A 264 26.70 -8.42 15.84
N ASN A 265 27.07 -7.69 14.78
CA ASN A 265 28.38 -7.05 14.68
C ASN A 265 28.52 -5.91 15.68
N HIS A 266 27.49 -5.07 15.82
CA HIS A 266 27.46 -4.01 16.83
C HIS A 266 27.68 -4.57 18.25
N PHE A 267 26.98 -5.63 18.62
CA PHE A 267 27.16 -6.29 19.92
C PHE A 267 28.57 -6.87 20.13
N LYS A 268 29.20 -7.41 19.09
CA LYS A 268 30.60 -7.88 19.16
C LYS A 268 31.56 -6.71 19.36
N GLU A 269 31.40 -5.63 18.61
CA GLU A 269 32.26 -4.45 18.66
C GLU A 269 32.18 -3.75 20.03
N THR A 270 30.99 -3.69 20.63
CA THR A 270 30.80 -3.05 21.94
C THR A 270 30.99 -4.00 23.13
N ASN A 271 31.33 -5.27 22.90
CA ASN A 271 31.36 -6.32 23.93
C ASN A 271 30.07 -6.35 24.78
N ASN A 272 28.91 -6.31 24.12
CA ASN A 272 27.61 -6.20 24.79
C ASN A 272 27.23 -7.52 25.49
N GLU A 273 26.76 -7.43 26.74
CA GLU A 273 26.34 -8.59 27.54
C GLU A 273 25.12 -9.34 26.97
N LEU A 274 24.31 -8.69 26.13
CA LEU A 274 23.14 -9.29 25.48
C LEU A 274 23.52 -10.22 24.33
N LEU A 275 24.76 -10.17 23.84
CA LEU A 275 25.20 -10.92 22.66
C LEU A 275 24.90 -12.44 22.74
N PRO A 276 25.26 -13.17 23.82
CA PRO A 276 25.04 -14.61 23.87
C PRO A 276 23.55 -14.97 23.84
N LEU A 277 22.73 -14.19 24.54
CA LEU A 277 21.28 -14.39 24.63
C LEU A 277 20.59 -14.11 23.28
N PHE A 278 20.95 -12.99 22.65
CA PHE A 278 20.42 -12.64 21.33
C PHE A 278 20.86 -13.63 20.26
N LYS A 279 22.14 -14.05 20.28
CA LYS A 279 22.65 -15.06 19.35
C LYS A 279 21.89 -16.39 19.48
N GLN A 280 21.59 -16.84 20.69
CA GLN A 280 20.80 -18.05 20.90
C GLN A 280 19.40 -17.92 20.30
N LYS A 281 18.70 -16.80 20.57
CA LYS A 281 17.37 -16.53 20.00
C LYS A 281 17.38 -16.51 18.47
N SER A 282 18.41 -15.90 17.89
CA SER A 282 18.59 -15.89 16.43
C SER A 282 18.80 -17.31 15.90
N LEU A 283 19.65 -18.12 16.53
CA LEU A 283 19.87 -19.50 16.10
C LEU A 283 18.60 -20.34 16.21
N ASP A 284 17.87 -20.24 17.34
CA ASP A 284 16.62 -20.97 17.55
C ASP A 284 15.62 -20.71 16.43
N PHE A 285 15.48 -19.46 15.99
CA PHE A 285 14.58 -19.10 14.89
C PHE A 285 15.09 -19.61 13.53
N PHE A 286 16.36 -19.36 13.21
CA PHE A 286 16.91 -19.64 11.88
C PHE A 286 17.29 -21.10 11.64
N ASN A 287 17.28 -21.95 12.66
CA ASN A 287 17.46 -23.39 12.49
C ASN A 287 16.27 -24.05 11.79
N ASP A 288 15.06 -23.52 12.00
CA ASP A 288 13.81 -24.07 11.48
C ASP A 288 13.23 -23.23 10.33
N TYR A 289 13.85 -22.09 10.00
CA TYR A 289 13.38 -21.17 8.97
C TYR A 289 13.96 -21.50 7.60
N ASP A 290 13.09 -21.82 6.63
CA ASP A 290 13.42 -21.86 5.20
C ASP A 290 12.62 -20.79 4.46
N PRO A 291 13.27 -19.83 3.77
CA PRO A 291 12.58 -18.79 2.99
C PRO A 291 11.74 -19.32 1.82
N TYR A 292 11.91 -20.58 1.40
CA TYR A 292 11.10 -21.20 0.34
C TYR A 292 9.89 -22.00 0.89
N GLU A 293 9.88 -22.31 2.18
CA GLU A 293 8.78 -23.01 2.85
C GLU A 293 7.91 -22.08 3.72
N GLU A 294 8.30 -20.81 3.86
CA GLU A 294 7.51 -19.80 4.59
C GLU A 294 6.10 -19.68 3.98
N PRO A 295 5.03 -19.81 4.79
CA PRO A 295 3.66 -19.62 4.33
C PRO A 295 3.43 -18.24 3.69
N ILE A 296 2.65 -18.21 2.61
CA ILE A 296 2.38 -16.97 1.89
C ILE A 296 1.58 -15.98 2.75
N GLU A 297 0.74 -16.47 3.67
CA GLU A 297 -0.02 -15.66 4.62
C GLU A 297 0.93 -14.89 5.56
N ASN A 298 1.93 -15.55 6.13
CA ASN A 298 2.95 -14.89 6.95
C ASN A 298 3.71 -13.83 6.14
N THR A 299 4.04 -14.16 4.88
CA THR A 299 4.73 -13.25 3.96
C THR A 299 3.89 -12.00 3.67
N LYS A 300 2.58 -12.16 3.46
CA LYS A 300 1.61 -11.07 3.29
C LYS A 300 1.50 -10.21 4.55
N GLU A 301 1.46 -10.82 5.73
CA GLU A 301 1.40 -10.10 7.01
C GLU A 301 2.68 -9.27 7.23
N LEU A 302 3.86 -9.85 6.99
CA LEU A 302 5.13 -9.10 7.03
C LEU A 302 5.14 -7.94 6.04
N ALA A 303 4.69 -8.18 4.81
CA ALA A 303 4.62 -7.17 3.77
C ALA A 303 3.69 -6.01 4.17
N SER A 304 2.51 -6.31 4.71
CA SER A 304 1.57 -5.31 5.24
C SER A 304 2.22 -4.45 6.32
N ILE A 305 2.97 -5.07 7.23
CA ILE A 305 3.67 -4.33 8.29
C ILE A 305 4.76 -3.40 7.75
N LEU A 306 5.54 -3.82 6.75
CA LEU A 306 6.56 -2.95 6.14
C LEU A 306 5.96 -1.81 5.30
N LEU A 307 4.70 -1.95 4.89
CA LEU A 307 3.91 -0.89 4.26
C LEU A 307 3.23 0.02 5.28
N ASN A 308 3.39 -0.20 6.59
CA ASN A 308 3.06 0.81 7.59
C ASN A 308 4.28 1.72 7.81
N PRO A 309 4.22 3.03 7.49
CA PRO A 309 5.40 3.88 7.57
C PRO A 309 6.01 4.00 8.97
N ASP A 310 5.19 4.06 10.02
CA ASP A 310 5.67 4.19 11.40
C ASP A 310 6.41 2.92 11.84
N VAL A 311 5.88 1.76 11.45
CA VAL A 311 6.54 0.48 11.71
C VAL A 311 7.80 0.31 10.85
N TYR A 312 7.78 0.80 9.62
CA TYR A 312 8.95 0.76 8.74
C TYR A 312 10.12 1.56 9.31
N ASP A 313 9.89 2.80 9.77
CA ASP A 313 10.94 3.61 10.40
C ASP A 313 11.48 2.94 11.66
N PHE A 314 10.60 2.37 12.48
CA PHE A 314 11.01 1.60 13.65
C PHE A 314 11.86 0.40 13.25
N PHE A 315 11.44 -0.38 12.25
CA PHE A 315 12.18 -1.51 11.72
C PHE A 315 13.58 -1.10 11.24
N ILE A 316 13.70 -0.02 10.46
CA ILE A 316 14.99 0.51 9.99
C ILE A 316 15.88 0.96 11.16
N LEU A 317 15.32 1.65 12.16
CA LEU A 317 16.10 2.04 13.34
C LEU A 317 16.65 0.82 14.10
N MET A 318 15.82 -0.21 14.25
CA MET A 318 16.14 -1.43 14.99
C MET A 318 17.15 -2.35 14.27
N ARG A 319 17.47 -2.10 12.99
CA ARG A 319 18.52 -2.85 12.28
C ARG A 319 19.88 -2.72 12.94
N SER A 320 20.21 -1.53 13.47
CA SER A 320 21.53 -1.27 14.08
C SER A 320 21.45 -0.96 15.57
N ASN A 321 20.25 -0.84 16.13
CA ASN A 321 20.04 -0.42 17.52
C ASN A 321 19.22 -1.47 18.30
N HIS A 322 19.33 -1.38 19.62
CA HIS A 322 18.51 -2.12 20.57
C HIS A 322 18.09 -1.14 21.67
N TYR A 323 16.87 -1.29 22.19
CA TYR A 323 16.33 -0.38 23.19
C TYR A 323 15.74 -1.15 24.35
N PRO A 324 15.85 -0.64 25.58
CA PRO A 324 15.12 -1.22 26.68
C PRO A 324 13.63 -0.88 26.51
N LEU A 325 12.76 -1.80 26.91
CA LEU A 325 11.31 -1.70 26.69
C LEU A 325 10.71 -0.39 27.24
N ASP A 326 11.28 0.13 28.34
CA ASP A 326 10.86 1.38 29.00
C ASP A 326 11.39 2.66 28.34
N LYS A 327 12.32 2.57 27.36
CA LYS A 327 12.90 3.74 26.67
C LYS A 327 12.88 3.61 25.15
N ILE A 328 11.81 3.03 24.62
CA ILE A 328 11.62 2.96 23.17
C ILE A 328 11.48 4.39 22.62
N PRO A 329 12.22 4.75 21.56
CA PRO A 329 12.10 6.06 20.94
C PRO A 329 10.67 6.33 20.48
N LYS A 330 10.21 7.58 20.62
CA LYS A 330 8.90 8.05 20.11
C LYS A 330 8.94 8.22 18.59
N ILE A 331 9.13 7.12 17.86
CA ILE A 331 9.07 7.07 16.39
C ILE A 331 7.63 6.92 15.92
N PHE A 332 6.84 6.17 16.68
CA PHE A 332 5.43 5.99 16.42
C PHE A 332 4.71 7.33 16.57
N SER A 333 3.81 7.61 15.63
CA SER A 333 2.94 8.77 15.72
C SER A 333 2.15 8.77 17.03
N GLU A 334 1.68 9.96 17.46
CA GLU A 334 0.81 10.09 18.64
C GLU A 334 -0.48 9.24 18.54
N PHE A 335 -0.83 8.82 17.33
CA PHE A 335 -2.01 8.03 17.02
C PHE A 335 -1.76 6.52 17.05
N ALA A 336 -0.50 6.08 17.11
CA ALA A 336 -0.12 4.68 17.13
C ALA A 336 0.05 4.16 18.57
N VAL A 337 -0.60 3.03 18.88
CA VAL A 337 -0.44 2.36 20.17
C VAL A 337 0.81 1.49 20.14
N THR A 338 1.91 2.00 20.70
CA THR A 338 3.22 1.34 20.68
C THR A 338 3.17 -0.11 21.17
N GLU A 339 2.43 -0.38 22.25
CA GLU A 339 2.32 -1.74 22.82
C GLU A 339 1.72 -2.75 21.83
N ILE A 340 0.67 -2.35 21.09
CA ILE A 340 0.01 -3.20 20.09
C ILE A 340 0.96 -3.48 18.93
N LEU A 341 1.70 -2.45 18.46
CA LEU A 341 2.67 -2.62 17.38
C LEU A 341 3.80 -3.56 17.78
N LEU A 342 4.32 -3.43 19.00
CA LEU A 342 5.37 -4.32 19.49
C LEU A 342 4.86 -5.76 19.67
N ASP A 343 3.63 -5.95 20.14
CA ASP A 343 3.03 -7.27 20.26
C ASP A 343 2.86 -7.95 18.89
N ASN A 344 2.41 -7.20 17.88
CA ASN A 344 2.31 -7.69 16.50
C ASN A 344 3.68 -8.07 15.93
N LEU A 345 4.70 -7.23 16.11
CA LEU A 345 6.07 -7.51 15.67
C LEU A 345 6.70 -8.72 16.40
N LYS A 346 6.37 -8.92 17.68
CA LYS A 346 6.80 -10.10 18.46
C LYS A 346 6.12 -11.36 17.96
N LYS A 347 4.80 -11.34 17.74
CA LYS A 347 4.02 -12.47 17.21
C LYS A 347 4.54 -12.96 15.87
N LEU A 348 4.97 -12.02 15.03
CA LEU A 348 5.56 -12.33 13.73
C LEU A 348 7.05 -12.65 13.78
N ASN A 349 7.66 -12.75 14.96
CA ASN A 349 9.10 -12.99 15.12
C ASN A 349 9.98 -11.97 14.37
N VAL A 350 9.50 -10.74 14.19
CA VAL A 350 10.31 -9.62 13.65
C VAL A 350 11.25 -9.11 14.73
N ILE A 351 10.72 -8.91 15.94
CA ILE A 351 11.49 -8.51 17.12
C ILE A 351 11.44 -9.59 18.18
N THR A 352 12.41 -9.57 19.09
CA THR A 352 12.45 -10.44 20.27
C THR A 352 12.78 -9.64 21.51
N GLU A 353 12.43 -10.21 22.67
CA GLU A 353 12.76 -9.66 23.98
C GLU A 353 13.88 -10.46 24.63
N VAL A 354 14.94 -9.77 25.05
CA VAL A 354 16.09 -10.32 25.76
C VAL A 354 16.19 -9.65 27.12
N LYS A 355 16.37 -10.43 28.19
CA LYS A 355 16.54 -9.89 29.54
C LYS A 355 18.02 -9.83 29.90
N ASP A 356 18.47 -8.67 30.39
CA ASP A 356 19.83 -8.52 30.89
C ASP A 356 20.01 -9.20 32.27
N GLN A 357 21.23 -9.13 32.81
CA GLN A 357 21.55 -9.67 34.14
C GLN A 357 20.74 -9.00 35.26
N ASN A 358 20.31 -7.74 35.05
CA ASN A 358 19.47 -6.96 35.97
C ASN A 358 17.97 -7.23 35.77
N LYS A 359 17.60 -8.22 34.95
CA LYS A 359 16.21 -8.58 34.58
C LYS A 359 15.46 -7.47 33.84
N ARG A 360 16.15 -6.47 33.29
CA ARG A 360 15.53 -5.46 32.43
C ARG A 360 15.33 -6.03 31.04
N SER A 361 14.16 -5.78 30.47
CA SER A 361 13.79 -6.27 29.14
C SER A 361 14.29 -5.33 28.05
N TRP A 362 14.98 -5.89 27.07
CA TRP A 362 15.51 -5.23 25.89
C TRP A 362 14.84 -5.78 24.64
N ILE A 363 14.47 -4.90 23.72
CA ILE A 363 13.96 -5.27 22.41
C ILE A 363 15.13 -5.27 21.42
N CYS A 364 15.22 -6.34 20.65
CA CYS A 364 16.16 -6.50 19.56
C CYS A 364 15.41 -6.91 18.29
N LEU A 365 15.86 -6.46 17.12
CA LEU A 365 15.37 -6.97 15.84
C LEU A 365 15.89 -8.39 15.65
N LEU A 366 15.00 -9.38 15.67
CA LEU A 366 15.33 -10.80 15.54
C LEU A 366 15.58 -11.16 14.08
N THR A 367 14.66 -10.76 13.20
CA THR A 367 14.73 -11.04 11.76
C THR A 367 14.85 -9.75 10.97
N ASP A 368 15.90 -9.64 10.16
CA ASP A 368 16.01 -8.60 9.16
C ASP A 368 15.35 -9.10 7.87
N ILE A 369 14.53 -8.27 7.24
CA ILE A 369 13.80 -8.63 6.03
C ILE A 369 14.56 -8.07 4.82
N LYS A 370 14.92 -8.94 3.88
CA LYS A 370 15.67 -8.57 2.69
C LYS A 370 15.04 -9.18 1.42
N PRO A 371 14.97 -8.41 0.33
CA PRO A 371 14.61 -8.97 -0.96
C PRO A 371 15.76 -9.79 -1.53
N LEU A 372 15.56 -11.09 -1.71
CA LEU A 372 16.49 -11.97 -2.41
C LEU A 372 16.14 -11.98 -3.89
N THR A 373 16.93 -11.30 -4.71
CA THR A 373 16.77 -11.37 -6.16
C THR A 373 17.47 -12.62 -6.69
N ILE A 374 16.73 -13.45 -7.43
CA ILE A 374 17.19 -14.76 -7.91
C ILE A 374 17.14 -14.77 -9.43
N PHE A 375 18.14 -15.38 -10.07
CA PHE A 375 18.05 -15.65 -11.50
C PHE A 375 17.08 -16.82 -11.73
N PRO A 376 16.02 -16.66 -12.55
CA PRO A 376 14.96 -17.66 -12.68
C PRO A 376 15.37 -18.82 -13.60
N GLU A 377 16.37 -19.60 -13.17
CA GLU A 377 16.90 -20.77 -13.89
C GLU A 377 15.81 -21.78 -14.27
N TYR A 378 14.81 -21.93 -13.40
CA TYR A 378 13.65 -22.81 -13.61
C TYR A 378 12.79 -22.41 -14.83
N LEU A 379 12.87 -21.16 -15.32
CA LEU A 379 12.16 -20.75 -16.54
C LEU A 379 12.78 -21.34 -17.80
N LEU A 380 14.08 -21.65 -17.81
CA LEU A 380 14.77 -22.18 -19.00
C LEU A 380 14.14 -23.50 -19.50
N PRO A 381 13.91 -24.53 -18.66
CA PRO A 381 13.19 -25.73 -19.11
C PRO A 381 11.73 -25.44 -19.46
N LYS A 382 11.02 -24.60 -18.69
CA LYS A 382 9.61 -24.25 -18.97
C LYS A 382 9.43 -23.58 -20.32
N ILE A 383 10.30 -22.63 -20.69
CA ILE A 383 10.29 -21.98 -22.01
C ILE A 383 10.56 -22.99 -23.12
N ARG A 384 11.51 -23.91 -22.92
CA ARG A 384 11.82 -24.98 -23.90
C ARG A 384 10.65 -25.93 -24.09
N GLU A 385 9.97 -26.30 -23.02
CA GLU A 385 8.78 -27.17 -23.06
C GLU A 385 7.59 -26.47 -23.72
N ALA A 386 7.31 -25.22 -23.34
CA ALA A 386 6.23 -24.43 -23.94
C ALA A 386 6.45 -24.14 -25.43
N PHE A 387 7.69 -24.14 -25.91
CA PHE A 387 8.02 -24.10 -27.34
C PHE A 387 7.80 -25.45 -28.04
N ARG A 388 8.06 -26.57 -27.37
CA ARG A 388 7.96 -27.93 -27.93
C ARG A 388 6.55 -28.49 -28.01
N LYS A 389 5.60 -27.94 -27.22
CA LYS A 389 4.19 -28.35 -27.26
C LYS A 389 3.55 -27.91 -28.58
N GLU A 390 3.32 -28.87 -29.47
CA GLU A 390 2.48 -28.69 -30.65
C GLU A 390 1.01 -28.85 -30.21
N ASP A 391 0.21 -27.80 -30.44
CA ASP A 391 -1.26 -27.76 -30.31
C ASP A 391 -1.91 -27.63 -28.91
N GLU A 392 -1.19 -27.13 -27.89
CA GLU A 392 -1.79 -26.79 -26.59
C GLU A 392 -1.95 -25.29 -26.33
N GLU A 393 -2.98 -24.95 -25.54
CA GLU A 393 -3.16 -23.64 -24.94
C GLU A 393 -1.90 -23.27 -24.14
N GLY A 394 -1.20 -22.23 -24.55
CA GLY A 394 0.04 -21.78 -23.91
C GLY A 394 1.33 -21.92 -24.72
N LYS A 395 1.25 -22.40 -25.96
CA LYS A 395 2.38 -22.48 -26.90
C LYS A 395 3.11 -21.14 -27.06
N LEU A 396 4.44 -21.17 -26.96
CA LEU A 396 5.29 -20.02 -27.30
C LEU A 396 5.76 -20.13 -28.75
N THR A 397 5.68 -19.02 -29.49
CA THR A 397 6.30 -18.92 -30.81
C THR A 397 7.82 -18.87 -30.71
N TYR A 398 8.52 -19.13 -31.82
CA TYR A 398 9.99 -19.07 -31.84
C TYR A 398 10.48 -17.67 -31.48
N GLU A 399 9.82 -16.63 -31.99
CA GLU A 399 10.17 -15.24 -31.68
C GLU A 399 10.07 -14.94 -30.17
N ILE A 400 8.99 -15.36 -29.52
CA ILE A 400 8.78 -15.12 -28.08
C ILE A 400 9.81 -15.90 -27.26
N ALA A 401 10.01 -17.19 -27.55
CA ALA A 401 10.96 -18.03 -26.84
C ALA A 401 12.41 -17.50 -27.00
N LYS A 402 12.81 -17.14 -28.22
CA LYS A 402 14.12 -16.53 -28.49
C LYS A 402 14.29 -15.22 -27.74
N LYS A 403 13.27 -14.35 -27.75
CA LYS A 403 13.33 -13.08 -27.04
C LYS A 403 13.46 -13.28 -25.53
N ALA A 404 12.68 -14.19 -24.96
CA ALA A 404 12.74 -14.53 -23.54
C ALA A 404 14.13 -15.05 -23.14
N LEU A 405 14.70 -15.97 -23.92
CA LEU A 405 16.05 -16.49 -23.68
C LEU A 405 17.12 -15.39 -23.79
N ASN A 406 17.05 -14.52 -24.79
CA ASN A 406 17.99 -13.41 -24.93
C ASN A 406 17.90 -12.44 -23.73
N LEU A 407 16.69 -12.15 -23.24
CA LEU A 407 16.51 -11.28 -22.07
C LEU A 407 17.05 -11.92 -20.79
N LEU A 408 16.87 -13.24 -20.63
CA LEU A 408 17.45 -14.01 -19.53
C LEU A 408 18.98 -14.09 -19.61
N GLU A 409 19.55 -14.24 -20.82
CA GLU A 409 21.00 -14.27 -21.01
C GLU A 409 21.64 -12.91 -20.65
N VAL A 410 20.99 -11.80 -21.02
CA VAL A 410 21.44 -10.45 -20.66
C VAL A 410 21.25 -10.17 -19.16
N SER A 411 20.26 -10.78 -18.52
CA SER A 411 20.00 -10.61 -17.08
C SER A 411 20.77 -11.58 -16.19
N PHE A 412 21.39 -12.61 -16.78
CA PHE A 412 22.28 -13.53 -16.08
C PHE A 412 23.45 -12.71 -15.49
N PRO A 413 23.80 -12.91 -14.20
CA PRO A 413 24.82 -12.09 -13.58
C PRO A 413 26.13 -12.17 -14.37
N GLU A 414 26.60 -11.01 -14.85
CA GLU A 414 27.99 -10.79 -15.19
C GLU A 414 28.86 -11.38 -14.07
N LYS A 415 29.84 -12.21 -14.48
CA LYS A 415 30.83 -12.92 -13.66
C LYS A 415 30.85 -12.49 -12.18
N VAL A 416 30.36 -13.37 -11.31
CA VAL A 416 30.81 -13.43 -9.93
C VAL A 416 32.32 -13.71 -9.98
N THR A 417 33.14 -12.67 -9.85
CA THR A 417 34.56 -12.85 -9.56
C THR A 417 34.68 -13.32 -8.12
N PHE A 418 35.16 -14.55 -7.93
CA PHE A 418 35.60 -15.07 -6.64
C PHE A 418 36.73 -14.23 -6.04
#